data_AF-A0A6L7U4Z3-F1
#
_entry.id   AF-A0A6L7U4Z3-F1
#
_cell.length_a   1.000
_cell.length_b   1.000
_cell.length_c   1.000
_cell.angle_alpha   90.00
_cell.angle_beta   90.00
_cell.angle_gamma   90.00
#
_symmetry.space_group_name_H-M   'P 1'
#
loop_
_entity.id
_entity.type
_entity.pdbx_description
1 polymer ?
#
loop_
_entity_poly.entity_id
_entity_poly.type
_entity_poly.pdbx_seq_one_letter_code
_entity_poly.pdbx_strand_id
1 'polypeptide(L)'
;MDRIAFRLGPLRNIILPGGSVAGANLYLARTICRRAERRLVTLDSESPVRETGLHYLNRLSDALFMWMRLANQTHQPETLWDPEPH
;
A
#
# COMPACT_ATOMS: atom_id res chain seq x y z
N MET A 1 9.56 -5.12 6.26
CA MET A 1 8.65 -5.80 5.33
C MET A 1 8.39 -7.22 5.81
N ASP A 2 9.41 -8.08 5.80
CA ASP A 2 9.26 -9.51 6.09
C ASP A 2 8.75 -9.81 7.51
N ARG A 3 9.23 -9.07 8.52
CA ARG A 3 8.73 -9.20 9.90
C ARG A 3 7.24 -8.88 10.03
N ILE A 4 6.75 -7.89 9.27
CA ILE A 4 5.34 -7.48 9.30
C ILE A 4 4.51 -8.49 8.50
N ALA A 5 5.01 -8.94 7.35
CA ALA A 5 4.37 -9.99 6.55
C ALA A 5 4.19 -11.29 7.34
N PHE A 6 5.21 -11.72 8.08
CA PHE A 6 5.14 -12.89 8.96
C PHE A 6 4.04 -12.75 10.02
N ARG A 7 3.91 -11.56 10.63
CA ARG A 7 2.90 -11.27 11.65
C ARG A 7 1.47 -11.19 11.10
N LEU A 8 1.28 -10.64 9.90
CA LEU A 8 -0.05 -10.44 9.30
C LEU A 8 -0.59 -11.69 8.62
N GLY A 9 0.28 -12.64 8.28
CA GLY A 9 -0.09 -13.80 7.48
C GLY A 9 -0.40 -13.44 6.02
N PRO A 10 -0.67 -14.46 5.18
CA PRO A 10 -0.88 -14.27 3.75
C PRO A 10 -2.14 -13.44 3.48
N LEU A 11 -2.05 -12.57 2.47
CA LEU A 11 -3.21 -11.83 1.95
C LEU A 11 -4.13 -12.81 1.21
N ARG A 12 -5.34 -13.05 1.75
CA ARG A 12 -6.29 -14.02 1.18
C ARG A 12 -7.32 -13.41 0.23
N ASN A 13 -7.58 -12.11 0.34
CA ASN A 13 -8.56 -11.38 -0.47
C ASN A 13 -8.16 -9.90 -0.58
N ILE A 14 -8.85 -9.16 -1.45
CA ILE A 14 -8.70 -7.71 -1.60
C ILE A 14 -9.20 -7.03 -0.31
N ILE A 15 -8.34 -6.19 0.27
CA ILE A 15 -8.69 -5.39 1.45
C ILE A 15 -9.21 -4.04 0.97
N LEU A 16 -10.39 -3.66 1.46
CA LEU A 16 -10.95 -2.35 1.21
C LEU A 16 -10.23 -1.28 2.05
N PRO A 17 -10.02 -0.06 1.50
CA PRO A 17 -9.46 1.03 2.26
C PRO A 17 -10.38 1.44 3.41
N GLY A 18 -9.88 1.36 4.64
CA GLY A 18 -10.68 1.68 5.82
C GLY A 18 -10.09 1.11 7.11
N GLY A 19 -10.94 0.92 8.11
CA GLY A 19 -10.57 0.48 9.45
C GLY A 19 -10.27 1.67 10.36
N SER A 20 -9.01 1.85 10.73
CA SER A 20 -8.58 2.94 11.63
C SER A 20 -8.25 4.24 10.90
N VAL A 21 -8.27 5.38 11.60
CA VAL A 21 -7.81 6.68 11.07
C VAL A 21 -6.35 6.59 10.60
N ALA A 22 -5.51 5.89 11.37
CA ALA A 22 -4.12 5.62 11.00
C ALA A 22 -4.04 4.78 9.70
N GLY A 23 -4.83 3.71 9.59
CA GLY A 23 -4.94 2.88 8.38
C GLY A 23 -5.38 3.68 7.16
N ALA A 24 -6.40 4.54 7.30
CA ALA A 24 -6.88 5.40 6.23
C ALA A 24 -5.80 6.39 5.75
N ASN A 25 -5.07 7.02 6.66
CA ASN A 25 -3.96 7.92 6.32
C ASN A 25 -2.81 7.18 5.62
N LEU A 26 -2.50 5.96 6.06
CA LEU A 26 -1.47 5.12 5.42
C LEU A 26 -1.90 4.66 4.01
N TYR A 27 -3.19 4.36 3.82
CA TYR A 27 -3.73 4.09 2.50
C TYR A 27 -3.65 5.32 1.59
N LEU A 28 -4.00 6.51 2.09
CA LEU A 28 -3.85 7.76 1.36
C LEU A 28 -2.39 8.02 0.97
N ALA A 29 -1.44 7.85 1.89
CA ALA A 29 -0.02 7.96 1.59
C ALA A 29 0.41 6.97 0.49
N ARG A 30 -0.11 5.74 0.49
CA ARG A 30 0.14 4.74 -0.56
C ARG A 30 -0.37 5.22 -1.92
N THR A 31 -1.57 5.80 -2.00
CA THR A 31 -2.09 6.31 -3.28
C THR A 31 -1.28 7.48 -3.83
N ILE A 32 -0.80 8.37 -2.95
CA ILE A 32 0.12 9.47 -3.32
C ILE A 32 1.45 8.90 -3.82
N CYS A 33 2.05 7.92 -3.14
CA CYS A 33 3.28 7.26 -3.54
C CYS A 33 3.13 6.60 -4.93
N ARG A 34 2.01 5.91 -5.18
CA ARG A 34 1.71 5.30 -6.48
C ARG A 34 1.51 6.33 -7.58
N ARG A 35 0.92 7.49 -7.27
CA ARG A 35 0.82 8.62 -8.20
C ARG A 35 2.20 9.22 -8.51
N ALA A 36 3.08 9.32 -7.52
CA ALA A 36 4.44 9.82 -7.71
C ALA A 36 5.26 8.88 -8.61
N GLU A 37 5.19 7.56 -8.41
CA GLU A 37 5.87 6.60 -9.30
C GLU A 37 5.36 6.69 -10.72
N ARG A 38 4.04 6.77 -10.96
CA ARG A 38 3.52 6.92 -12.32
C ARG A 38 4.09 8.16 -13.02
N ARG A 39 4.19 9.29 -12.30
CA ARG A 39 4.83 10.51 -12.83
C ARG A 39 6.32 10.29 -13.11
N LEU A 40 7.00 9.55 -12.25
CA LEU A 40 8.42 9.26 -12.43
C LEU A 40 8.67 8.33 -13.61
N VAL A 41 7.81 7.33 -13.85
CA VAL A 41 7.83 6.48 -15.04
C VAL A 41 7.55 7.28 -16.31
N THR A 42 6.59 8.20 -16.28
CA THR A 42 6.36 9.11 -17.42
C THR A 42 7.59 9.98 -17.67
N LEU A 43 8.18 10.54 -16.63
CA LEU A 43 9.40 11.33 -16.76
C LEU A 43 10.56 10.52 -17.33
N ASP A 44 10.74 9.27 -16.89
CA ASP A 44 11.80 8.38 -17.38
C ASP A 44 11.71 8.12 -18.89
N SER A 45 10.49 8.15 -19.45
CA SER A 45 10.28 8.00 -20.89
C SER A 45 10.73 9.22 -21.71
N GLU A 46 10.83 10.39 -21.08
CA GLU A 46 11.26 11.65 -21.72
C GLU A 46 12.71 12.01 -21.36
N SER A 47 13.13 11.70 -20.13
CA SER A 47 14.45 11.99 -19.57
C SER A 47 14.82 10.91 -18.56
N PRO A 48 15.93 10.16 -18.77
CA PRO A 48 16.32 9.07 -17.89
C PRO A 48 16.38 9.49 -16.43
N VAL A 49 15.59 8.83 -15.59
CA VAL A 49 15.59 9.02 -14.14
C VAL A 49 16.45 7.95 -13.49
N ARG A 50 16.89 8.22 -12.26
CA ARG A 50 17.63 7.22 -11.50
C ARG A 50 16.70 6.06 -11.14
N GLU A 51 17.04 4.86 -11.60
CA GLU A 51 16.30 3.61 -11.33
C GLU A 51 16.04 3.38 -9.83
N THR A 52 16.97 3.79 -8.97
CA THR A 52 16.81 3.69 -7.51
C THR A 52 15.58 4.45 -6.99
N GLY A 53 15.18 5.55 -7.66
CA GLY A 53 13.98 6.30 -7.31
C GLY A 53 12.69 5.53 -7.63
N LEU A 54 12.64 4.87 -8.78
CA LEU A 54 11.52 3.99 -9.17
C LEU A 54 11.41 2.81 -8.21
N HIS A 55 12.53 2.11 -7.95
CA HIS A 55 12.57 1.00 -7.00
C HIS A 55 12.17 1.42 -5.58
N TYR A 56 12.61 2.59 -5.13
CA TYR A 56 12.23 3.11 -3.82
C TYR A 56 10.73 3.37 -3.71
N LEU A 57 10.11 4.06 -4.67
CA LEU A 57 8.67 4.32 -4.67
C LEU A 57 7.83 3.04 -4.82
N ASN A 58 8.36 2.05 -5.54
CA ASN A 58 7.75 0.73 -5.63
C ASN A 58 7.65 0.10 -4.22
N ARG A 59 8.80 -0.05 -3.55
CA ARG A 59 8.92 -0.67 -2.22
C ARG A 59 8.23 0.13 -1.12
N LEU A 60 8.29 1.45 -1.16
CA LEU A 60 7.64 2.33 -0.20
C LEU A 60 6.12 2.13 -0.23
N SER A 61 5.52 1.97 -1.41
CA SER A 61 4.09 1.72 -1.47
C SER A 61 3.69 0.44 -0.75
N ASP A 62 4.49 -0.62 -0.88
CA ASP A 62 4.22 -1.92 -0.26
C ASP A 62 4.40 -1.83 1.25
N ALA A 63 5.35 -0.99 1.71
CA ALA A 63 5.56 -0.74 3.12
C ALA A 63 4.35 -0.05 3.73
N LEU A 64 3.83 0.97 3.04
CA LEU A 64 2.61 1.69 3.43
C LEU A 64 1.39 0.75 3.47
N PHE A 65 1.29 -0.22 2.54
CA PHE A 65 0.25 -1.24 2.58
C PHE A 65 0.36 -2.14 3.82
N MET A 66 1.56 -2.66 4.11
CA MET A 66 1.78 -3.50 5.30
C MET A 66 1.57 -2.74 6.60
N TRP A 67 1.97 -1.47 6.68
CA TRP A 67 1.73 -0.64 7.86
C TRP A 67 0.25 -0.34 8.05
N MET A 68 -0.49 -0.10 6.97
CA MET A 68 -1.94 0.10 7.05
C MET A 68 -2.64 -1.13 7.63
N ARG A 69 -2.27 -2.34 7.15
CA ARG A 69 -2.75 -3.61 7.70
C ARG A 69 -2.39 -3.79 9.18
N LEU A 70 -1.16 -3.46 9.56
CA LEU A 70 -0.70 -3.52 10.96
C LEU A 70 -1.46 -2.53 11.86
N ALA A 71 -1.73 -1.32 11.38
CA ALA A 71 -2.50 -0.31 12.11
C ALA A 71 -3.98 -0.70 12.28
N ASN A 72 -4.54 -1.42 11.30
CA ASN A 72 -5.89 -1.93 11.40
C ASN A 72 -5.99 -3.14 12.34
N GLN A 73 -4.98 -4.03 12.37
CA GLN A 73 -4.92 -5.16 13.30
C GLN A 73 -5.17 -4.79 14.77
N THR A 74 -4.77 -3.59 15.21
CA THR A 74 -4.90 -3.16 16.61
C THR A 74 -6.22 -2.45 16.93
N HIS A 75 -7.00 -2.04 15.94
CA HIS A 75 -8.15 -1.15 16.14
C HIS A 75 -9.45 -1.65 15.51
N GLN A 76 -9.42 -2.18 14.28
CA GLN A 76 -10.60 -2.70 13.57
C GLN A 76 -10.20 -3.77 12.55
N PRO A 77 -10.91 -4.92 12.47
CA PRO A 77 -10.59 -5.97 11.51
C PRO A 77 -10.67 -5.47 10.05
N GLU A 78 -9.82 -6.04 9.19
CA GLU A 78 -9.74 -5.70 7.77
C GLU A 78 -11.06 -6.02 7.06
N THR A 79 -11.70 -5.03 6.44
CA THR A 79 -12.87 -5.28 5.59
C THR A 79 -12.41 -5.91 4.29
N LEU A 80 -12.79 -7.16 4.07
CA LEU A 80 -12.52 -7.88 2.83
C LEU A 80 -13.58 -7.52 1.78
N TRP A 81 -13.16 -7.41 0.53
CA TRP A 81 -14.09 -7.25 -0.59
C TRP A 81 -14.91 -8.51 -0.79
N ASP A 82 -16.24 -8.37 -0.82
CA ASP A 82 -17.18 -9.45 -1.13
C ASP A 82 -17.89 -9.14 -2.47
N PRO A 83 -17.73 -9.97 -3.51
CA PRO A 83 -18.41 -9.78 -4.79
C PRO A 83 -19.91 -10.10 -4.76
N GLU A 84 -20.43 -10.80 -3.75
CA GLU A 84 -21.86 -11.13 -3.60
C GLU A 84 -22.44 -10.54 -2.30
N PRO A 85 -22.71 -9.22 -2.25
CA PRO A 85 -23.40 -8.63 -1.12
C PRO A 85 -24.84 -9.19 -1.08
N HIS A 86 -25.16 -9.93 -0.03
CA HIS A 86 -26.46 -10.53 0.22
C HIS A 86 -27.51 -9.50 0.63
#